data_AF-A0A353GEG6-F1
#
_entry.id   AF-A0A353GEG6-F1
#
_cell.length_a   1.000
_cell.length_b   1.000
_cell.length_c   1.000
_cell.angle_alpha   90.00
_cell.angle_beta   90.00
_cell.angle_gamma   90.00
#
_symmetry.space_group_name_H-M   'P 1'
#
loop_
_entity.id
_entity.type
_entity.pdbx_description
1 polymer ?
#
loop_
_entity_poly.entity_id
_entity_poly.type
_entity_poly.pdbx_seq_one_letter_code
_entity_poly.pdbx_strand_id
1 'polypeptide(L)'
;MDWKLFFSTFALIFFAELGDKTQLAAMASAAGASSTRAVFCGASAALVFSTFLAVVVGSFLYKYVPPNAVKIVAGLLFLLFCIHPHWSVYAPSAEAAPAPATAETTSWLSRHLPSQPGKMMSRVVMEAALQFEKHAADDYEALAKNAQNESLRTLFLTLASEERQHFEQVRKLTEAHAEPVTGSVSAETQAIPRYLWENGKLLVDDARALAAAIEHEKAKVEFYRTLGDAALIPAVKTTLYALAHEEADHMKRLQAVA
;
A
#
# COMPACT_ATOMS: atom_id res chain seq x y z
N MET A 1 27.34 37.17 22.29
CA MET A 1 26.64 36.15 21.47
C MET A 1 26.78 36.59 20.02
N ASP A 2 27.35 35.76 19.16
CA ASP A 2 27.52 36.10 17.75
C ASP A 2 26.18 36.02 17.02
N TRP A 3 25.50 37.16 16.92
CA TRP A 3 24.18 37.26 16.29
C TRP A 3 24.17 36.81 14.83
N LYS A 4 25.29 37.02 14.12
CA LYS A 4 25.49 36.53 12.75
C LYS A 4 25.50 35.00 12.69
N LEU A 5 26.22 34.35 13.60
CA LEU A 5 26.31 32.90 13.68
C LEU A 5 24.94 32.30 13.99
N PHE A 6 24.22 32.88 14.96
CA PHE A 6 22.88 32.44 15.35
C PHE A 6 21.91 32.44 14.18
N PHE A 7 21.76 33.59 13.49
CA PHE A 7 20.81 33.70 12.38
C PHE A 7 21.22 32.86 11.17
N SER A 8 22.52 32.73 10.89
CA SER A 8 23.01 31.89 9.79
C SER A 8 22.74 30.42 10.04
N THR A 9 23.04 29.91 11.25
CA THR A 9 22.75 28.52 11.62
C THR A 9 21.26 28.26 11.69
N PHE A 10 20.47 29.19 12.23
CA PHE A 10 19.01 29.08 12.26
C PHE A 10 18.43 28.98 10.84
N ALA A 11 18.80 29.89 9.93
CA ALA A 11 18.31 29.86 8.57
C ALA A 11 18.71 28.57 7.84
N LEU A 12 19.97 28.13 7.99
CA LEU A 12 20.46 26.90 7.39
C LEU A 12 19.64 25.68 7.82
N ILE A 13 19.42 25.51 9.13
CA ILE A 13 18.66 24.40 9.68
C ILE A 13 17.18 24.53 9.31
N PHE A 14 16.60 25.73 9.41
CA PHE A 14 15.20 25.98 9.08
C PHE A 14 14.87 25.57 7.64
N PHE A 15 15.71 25.96 6.67
CA PHE A 15 15.51 25.57 5.28
C PHE A 15 15.82 24.10 5.02
N ALA A 16 16.78 23.50 5.74
CA ALA A 16 17.09 22.07 5.61
C ALA A 16 15.95 21.18 6.13
N GLU A 17 15.23 21.63 7.14
CA GLU A 17 14.15 20.87 7.80
C GLU A 17 12.75 21.19 7.23
N LEU A 18 12.62 22.23 6.39
CA LEU A 18 11.32 22.66 5.85
C LEU A 18 10.71 21.58 4.95
N GLY A 19 9.52 21.09 5.32
CA GLY A 19 8.83 20.05 4.54
C GLY A 19 9.37 18.63 4.76
N ASP A 20 10.17 18.41 5.80
CA ASP A 20 10.62 17.06 6.16
C ASP A 20 9.45 16.17 6.64
N LYS A 21 9.63 14.87 6.49
CA LYS A 21 8.69 13.81 6.90
C LYS A 21 8.29 13.92 8.36
N THR A 22 9.20 14.38 9.23
CA THR A 22 8.89 14.61 10.65
C THR A 22 7.81 15.70 10.84
N GLN A 23 7.76 16.72 9.99
CA GLN A 23 6.73 17.76 10.04
C GLN A 23 5.37 17.20 9.63
N LEU A 24 5.31 16.39 8.57
CA LEU A 24 4.08 15.70 8.15
C LEU A 24 3.57 14.73 9.23
N ALA A 25 4.47 14.00 9.89
CA ALA A 25 4.12 13.11 11.00
C ALA A 25 3.55 13.88 12.21
N ALA A 26 4.13 15.04 12.52
CA ALA A 26 3.60 15.93 13.57
C ALA A 26 2.23 16.49 13.20
N MET A 27 2.01 16.90 11.95
CA MET A 27 0.71 17.37 11.44
C MET A 27 -0.35 16.27 11.47
N ALA A 28 -0.02 15.05 11.04
CA ALA A 28 -0.92 13.89 11.10
C ALA A 28 -1.28 13.54 12.55
N SER A 29 -0.30 13.55 13.45
CA SER A 29 -0.53 13.32 14.89
C SER A 29 -1.42 14.40 15.51
N ALA A 30 -1.29 15.65 15.07
CA ALA A 30 -2.12 16.76 15.51
C ALA A 30 -3.57 16.65 15.01
N ALA A 31 -3.78 16.07 13.82
CA ALA A 31 -5.12 15.85 13.26
C ALA A 31 -5.92 14.74 13.98
N GLY A 32 -5.23 13.77 14.58
CA GLY A 32 -5.87 12.64 15.28
C GLY A 32 -5.97 12.77 16.81
N ALA A 33 -5.31 13.76 17.43
CA ALA A 33 -5.23 13.87 18.88
C ALA A 33 -6.39 14.67 19.49
N SER A 34 -6.83 14.28 20.70
CA SER A 34 -7.85 15.00 21.48
C SER A 34 -7.42 16.41 21.91
N SER A 35 -6.11 16.69 21.91
CA SER A 35 -5.55 18.00 22.27
C SER A 35 -4.35 18.36 21.37
N THR A 36 -4.58 19.25 20.41
CA THR A 36 -3.55 19.80 19.51
C THR A 36 -2.40 20.46 20.28
N ARG A 37 -2.70 21.08 21.43
CA ARG A 37 -1.68 21.71 22.30
C ARG A 37 -0.72 20.69 22.91
N ALA A 38 -1.21 19.51 23.27
CA ALA A 38 -0.37 18.45 23.82
C ALA A 38 0.59 17.89 22.76
N VAL A 39 0.11 17.69 21.52
CA VAL A 39 0.95 17.26 20.39
C VAL A 39 2.02 18.30 20.07
N PHE A 40 1.65 19.59 20.02
CA PHE A 40 2.59 20.67 19.79
C PHE A 40 3.72 20.69 20.84
N CYS A 41 3.36 20.64 22.13
CA CYS A 41 4.36 20.63 23.21
C CYS A 41 5.23 19.37 23.17
N GLY A 42 4.64 18.20 22.91
CA GLY A 42 5.37 16.94 22.80
C GLY A 42 6.35 16.92 21.63
N ALA A 43 5.90 17.30 20.43
CA ALA A 43 6.73 17.37 19.24
C ALA A 43 7.85 18.42 19.39
N SER A 44 7.53 19.59 19.94
CA SER A 44 8.52 20.65 20.21
C SER A 44 9.57 20.20 21.22
N ALA A 45 9.15 19.56 22.32
CA ALA A 45 10.08 19.04 23.33
C ALA A 45 10.97 17.93 22.76
N ALA A 46 10.42 17.02 21.96
CA ALA A 46 11.18 15.98 21.29
C ALA A 46 12.21 16.55 20.31
N LEU A 47 11.85 17.58 19.54
CA LEU A 47 12.75 18.25 18.60
C LEU A 47 13.91 18.95 19.32
N VAL A 48 13.60 19.71 20.37
CA VAL A 48 14.61 20.39 21.20
C VAL A 48 15.55 19.37 21.84
N PHE A 49 15.00 18.30 22.41
CA PHE A 49 15.79 17.26 23.06
C PHE A 49 16.70 16.51 22.07
N SER A 50 16.16 16.13 20.91
CA SER A 50 16.92 15.45 19.85
C SER A 50 18.06 16.33 19.33
N THR A 51 17.77 17.61 19.05
CA THR A 51 18.78 18.57 18.57
C THR A 51 19.85 18.82 19.61
N PHE A 52 19.46 18.96 20.89
CA PHE A 52 20.41 19.11 21.98
C PHE A 52 21.36 17.92 22.08
N LEU A 53 20.82 16.69 22.02
CA LEU A 53 21.62 15.47 22.05
C LEU A 53 22.58 15.39 20.85
N ALA A 54 22.10 15.71 19.64
CA ALA A 54 22.92 15.74 18.44
C ALA A 54 24.09 16.73 18.55
N VAL A 55 23.85 17.92 19.09
CA VAL A 55 24.90 18.95 19.30
C VAL A 55 25.90 18.49 20.35
N VAL A 56 25.46 17.91 21.47
CA VAL A 56 26.36 17.43 22.53
C VAL A 56 27.25 16.29 22.01
N VAL A 57 26.66 15.29 21.36
CA VAL A 57 27.38 14.15 20.80
C VAL A 57 28.33 14.60 19.69
N GLY A 58 27.87 15.46 18.77
CA GLY A 58 28.68 16.00 17.69
C GLY A 58 29.85 16.83 18.19
N SER A 59 29.64 17.66 19.22
CA SER A 59 30.69 18.46 19.85
C SER A 59 31.74 17.59 20.55
N PHE A 60 31.33 16.47 21.14
CA PHE A 60 32.25 15.50 21.71
C PHE A 60 33.06 14.78 20.63
N LEU A 61 32.39 14.32 19.57
CA LEU A 61 33.01 13.62 18.45
C LEU A 61 34.08 14.47 17.74
N TYR A 62 33.82 15.77 17.57
CA TYR A 62 34.75 16.70 16.92
C TYR A 62 36.08 16.88 17.68
N LYS A 63 36.14 16.52 18.97
CA LYS A 63 37.38 16.55 19.76
C LYS A 63 38.32 15.39 19.45
N TYR A 64 37.78 14.26 18.98
CA TYR A 64 38.52 13.02 18.77
C TYR A 64 38.68 12.63 17.31
N VAL A 65 37.86 13.21 16.42
CA VAL A 65 37.83 12.87 15.00
C VAL A 65 38.15 14.09 14.15
N PRO A 66 39.12 14.02 13.21
CA PRO A 66 39.47 15.14 12.37
C PRO A 66 38.30 15.54 11.46
N PRO A 67 38.11 16.84 11.15
CA PRO A 67 36.95 17.34 10.42
C PRO A 67 36.76 16.71 9.03
N ASN A 68 37.87 16.34 8.38
CA ASN A 68 37.85 15.72 7.06
C ASN A 68 37.29 14.29 7.12
N ALA A 69 37.59 13.53 8.19
CA ALA A 69 37.05 12.19 8.36
C ALA A 69 35.54 12.24 8.61
N VAL A 70 35.05 13.20 9.40
CA VAL A 70 33.60 13.40 9.63
C VAL A 70 32.87 13.66 8.30
N LYS A 71 33.42 14.52 7.43
CA LYS A 71 32.83 14.81 6.12
C LYS A 71 32.80 13.58 5.20
N ILE A 72 33.90 12.82 5.15
CA ILE A 72 34.00 11.61 4.31
C ILE A 72 33.01 10.56 4.80
N VAL A 73 32.97 10.30 6.11
CA VAL A 73 32.04 9.33 6.72
C VAL A 73 30.59 9.77 6.53
N ALA A 74 30.27 11.05 6.72
CA ALA A 74 28.92 11.57 6.47
C ALA A 74 28.52 11.43 4.99
N GLY A 75 29.42 11.70 4.05
CA GLY A 75 29.18 11.50 2.61
C GLY A 75 29.01 10.02 2.25
N LEU A 76 29.83 9.13 2.82
CA LEU A 76 29.68 7.69 2.66
C LEU A 76 28.37 7.19 3.25
N LEU A 77 28.00 7.64 4.45
CA LEU A 77 26.70 7.32 5.05
C LEU A 77 25.55 7.86 4.21
N PHE A 78 25.66 9.06 3.65
CA PHE A 78 24.64 9.60 2.75
C PHE A 78 24.51 8.76 1.48
N LEU A 79 25.63 8.37 0.84
CA LEU A 79 25.63 7.45 -0.29
C LEU A 79 25.07 6.07 0.11
N LEU A 80 25.45 5.56 1.28
CA LEU A 80 24.90 4.32 1.82
C LEU A 80 23.41 4.46 2.09
N PHE A 81 22.88 5.55 2.65
CA PHE A 81 21.44 5.76 2.81
C PHE A 81 20.73 6.09 1.49
N CYS A 82 21.46 6.47 0.45
CA CYS A 82 20.93 6.65 -0.90
C CYS A 82 20.90 5.31 -1.67
N ILE A 83 21.85 4.41 -1.38
CA ILE A 83 22.02 3.11 -2.04
C ILE A 83 21.42 1.95 -1.23
N HIS A 84 21.34 2.02 0.09
CA HIS A 84 20.74 1.01 0.97
C HIS A 84 19.21 0.88 0.81
N PRO A 85 18.46 1.94 0.44
CA PRO A 85 17.11 1.73 -0.06
C PRO A 85 17.11 0.78 -1.28
N HIS A 86 18.23 0.59 -1.97
CA HIS A 86 18.33 -0.29 -3.13
C HIS A 86 18.31 -1.80 -2.84
N TRP A 87 17.91 -2.23 -1.64
CA TRP A 87 17.59 -3.65 -1.38
C TRP A 87 16.23 -3.91 -0.71
N SER A 88 15.62 -2.92 -0.04
CA SER A 88 14.22 -3.04 0.44
C SER A 88 13.24 -2.05 -0.19
N VAL A 89 13.75 -1.03 -0.90
CA VAL A 89 13.02 -0.15 -1.83
C VAL A 89 13.30 -0.55 -3.29
N TYR A 90 14.34 -1.36 -3.56
CA TYR A 90 14.55 -2.09 -4.82
C TYR A 90 14.50 -3.63 -4.64
N ALA A 91 13.68 -4.11 -3.71
CA ALA A 91 12.70 -5.09 -4.13
C ALA A 91 11.52 -4.26 -4.65
N PRO A 92 11.52 -3.85 -5.93
CA PRO A 92 10.37 -3.17 -6.46
C PRO A 92 9.28 -4.23 -6.59
N SER A 93 8.29 -4.25 -5.70
CA SER A 93 6.93 -4.39 -6.23
C SER A 93 6.73 -3.11 -7.02
N ALA A 94 7.13 -3.14 -8.30
CA ALA A 94 7.23 -1.95 -9.14
C ALA A 94 5.95 -1.12 -9.00
N GLU A 95 6.06 0.05 -8.38
CA GLU A 95 5.28 1.22 -8.75
C GLU A 95 5.74 1.64 -10.17
N ALA A 96 5.46 0.77 -11.15
CA ALA A 96 4.86 1.28 -12.36
C ALA A 96 3.69 2.14 -11.89
N ALA A 97 3.54 3.36 -12.42
CA ALA A 97 2.32 4.13 -12.24
C ALA A 97 1.17 3.12 -12.27
N PRO A 98 0.37 3.02 -11.20
CA PRO A 98 -0.60 1.93 -11.10
C PRO A 98 -1.32 1.88 -12.44
N ALA A 99 -1.30 0.72 -13.10
CA ALA A 99 -2.05 0.51 -14.32
C ALA A 99 -3.40 1.20 -14.16
N PRO A 100 -3.99 1.82 -15.20
CA PRO A 100 -5.17 2.68 -15.04
C PRO A 100 -6.25 2.07 -14.13
N ALA A 101 -6.41 0.74 -14.22
CA ALA A 101 -7.27 -0.06 -13.37
C ALA A 101 -6.86 -0.15 -11.87
N THR A 102 -5.57 -0.29 -11.51
CA THR A 102 -5.12 -0.17 -10.11
C THR A 102 -5.32 1.25 -9.60
N ALA A 103 -5.04 2.28 -10.41
CA ALA A 103 -5.30 3.67 -10.03
C ALA A 103 -6.80 3.92 -9.81
N GLU A 104 -7.66 3.34 -10.64
CA GLU A 104 -9.11 3.35 -10.50
C GLU A 104 -9.55 2.61 -9.23
N THR A 105 -8.91 1.48 -8.89
CA THR A 105 -9.21 0.70 -7.69
C THR A 105 -8.80 1.44 -6.42
N THR A 106 -7.60 2.02 -6.37
CA THR A 106 -7.13 2.86 -5.25
C THR A 106 -7.98 4.13 -5.10
N SER A 107 -8.35 4.77 -6.21
CA SER A 107 -9.27 5.91 -6.25
C SER A 107 -10.69 5.53 -5.79
N TRP A 108 -11.17 4.34 -6.13
CA TRP A 108 -12.45 3.82 -5.63
C TRP A 108 -12.37 3.53 -4.13
N LEU A 109 -11.32 2.85 -3.66
CA LEU A 109 -11.10 2.51 -2.26
C LEU A 109 -11.06 3.76 -1.37
N SER A 110 -10.29 4.78 -1.77
CA SER A 110 -10.19 6.05 -1.03
C SER A 110 -11.53 6.81 -0.91
N ARG A 111 -12.49 6.57 -1.82
CA ARG A 111 -13.84 7.14 -1.74
C ARG A 111 -14.79 6.37 -0.82
N HIS A 112 -14.57 5.07 -0.63
CA HIS A 112 -15.51 4.18 0.08
C HIS A 112 -14.99 3.72 1.45
N LEU A 113 -13.68 3.79 1.71
CA LEU A 113 -13.10 3.54 3.03
C LEU A 113 -13.30 4.76 3.95
N PRO A 114 -13.67 4.55 5.23
CA PRO A 114 -13.81 5.65 6.17
C PRO A 114 -12.46 6.34 6.41
N SER A 115 -12.46 7.68 6.38
CA SER A 115 -11.26 8.51 6.58
C SER A 115 -10.70 8.49 8.01
N GLN A 116 -11.37 7.83 8.96
CA GLN A 116 -10.94 7.71 10.36
C GLN A 116 -10.82 6.24 10.77
N PRO A 117 -9.69 5.81 11.37
CA PRO A 117 -9.57 4.48 11.96
C PRO A 117 -10.57 4.35 13.13
N GLY A 118 -11.49 3.38 13.07
CA GLY A 118 -12.47 3.15 14.14
C GLY A 118 -13.93 3.02 13.71
N LYS A 119 -14.27 3.34 12.45
CA LYS A 119 -15.63 3.12 11.91
C LYS A 119 -15.73 1.76 11.21
N MET A 120 -16.87 1.08 11.32
CA MET A 120 -17.11 -0.20 10.63
C MET A 120 -16.89 -0.05 9.12
N MET A 121 -16.28 -1.07 8.51
CA MET A 121 -16.22 -1.21 7.05
C MET A 121 -17.65 -1.24 6.52
N SER A 122 -17.97 -0.37 5.56
CA SER A 122 -19.29 -0.38 4.95
C SER A 122 -19.50 -1.71 4.21
N ARG A 123 -20.68 -2.31 4.32
CA ARG A 123 -21.03 -3.54 3.61
C ARG A 123 -20.81 -3.44 2.08
N VAL A 124 -20.88 -2.23 1.54
CA VAL A 124 -20.52 -1.90 0.14
C VAL A 124 -19.11 -2.37 -0.22
N VAL A 125 -18.14 -2.20 0.68
CA VAL A 125 -16.75 -2.63 0.45
C VAL A 125 -16.61 -4.14 0.49
N MET A 126 -17.35 -4.81 1.38
CA MET A 126 -17.38 -6.27 1.45
C MET A 126 -18.09 -6.90 0.24
N GLU A 127 -19.16 -6.27 -0.23
CA GLU A 127 -19.87 -6.68 -1.44
C GLU A 127 -19.05 -6.41 -2.70
N ALA A 128 -18.22 -5.37 -2.72
CA ALA A 128 -17.22 -5.17 -3.77
C ALA A 128 -16.17 -6.30 -3.78
N ALA A 129 -15.65 -6.70 -2.62
CA ALA A 129 -14.73 -7.84 -2.51
C ALA A 129 -15.36 -9.14 -3.05
N LEU A 130 -16.63 -9.41 -2.70
CA LEU A 130 -17.36 -10.56 -3.25
C LEU A 130 -17.47 -10.54 -4.77
N GLN A 131 -17.64 -9.36 -5.36
CA GLN A 131 -17.69 -9.23 -6.82
C GLN A 131 -16.33 -9.40 -7.47
N PHE A 132 -15.25 -8.92 -6.85
CA PHE A 132 -13.88 -9.18 -7.31
C PHE A 132 -13.63 -10.67 -7.45
N GLU A 133 -13.86 -11.44 -6.39
CA GLU A 133 -13.63 -12.90 -6.38
C GLU A 133 -14.48 -13.63 -7.42
N LYS A 134 -15.76 -13.26 -7.51
CA LYS A 134 -16.67 -13.90 -8.46
C LYS A 134 -16.27 -13.61 -9.90
N HIS A 135 -15.97 -12.36 -10.23
CA HIS A 135 -15.54 -11.99 -11.58
C HIS A 135 -14.20 -12.63 -11.95
N ALA A 136 -13.25 -12.69 -11.02
CA ALA A 136 -11.96 -13.36 -11.23
C ALA A 136 -12.16 -14.84 -11.58
N ALA A 137 -12.98 -15.56 -10.80
CA ALA A 137 -13.30 -16.96 -11.07
C ALA A 137 -13.93 -17.18 -12.45
N ASP A 138 -14.93 -16.36 -12.81
CA ASP A 138 -15.63 -16.44 -14.09
C ASP A 138 -14.69 -16.10 -15.27
N ASP A 139 -13.85 -15.07 -15.11
CA ASP A 139 -12.93 -14.62 -16.15
C ASP A 139 -11.80 -15.63 -16.37
N TYR A 140 -11.22 -16.21 -15.31
CA TYR A 140 -10.22 -17.26 -15.46
C TYR A 140 -10.76 -18.52 -16.14
N GLU A 141 -12.00 -18.92 -15.84
CA GLU A 141 -12.63 -20.04 -16.56
C GLU A 141 -12.83 -19.70 -18.05
N ALA A 142 -13.21 -18.47 -18.36
CA ALA A 142 -13.36 -18.02 -19.74
C ALA A 142 -12.01 -17.97 -20.48
N LEU A 143 -10.95 -17.51 -19.82
CA LEU A 143 -9.59 -17.53 -20.37
C LEU A 143 -9.11 -18.95 -20.62
N ALA A 144 -9.31 -19.88 -19.67
CA ALA A 144 -8.95 -21.28 -19.85
C ALA A 144 -9.60 -21.92 -21.08
N LYS A 145 -10.88 -21.60 -21.37
CA LYS A 145 -11.59 -22.08 -22.56
C LYS A 145 -10.98 -21.61 -23.88
N ASN A 146 -10.34 -20.43 -23.87
CA ASN A 146 -9.74 -19.82 -25.06
C ASN A 146 -8.22 -19.99 -25.14
N ALA A 147 -7.57 -20.40 -24.05
CA ALA A 147 -6.13 -20.56 -23.97
C ALA A 147 -5.63 -21.58 -25.01
N GLN A 148 -4.56 -21.26 -25.73
CA GLN A 148 -3.95 -22.19 -26.68
C GLN A 148 -2.95 -23.10 -25.99
N ASN A 149 -2.17 -22.55 -25.05
CA ASN A 149 -1.21 -23.27 -24.24
C ASN A 149 -1.90 -24.12 -23.15
N GLU A 150 -1.59 -25.43 -23.11
CA GLU A 150 -2.17 -26.38 -22.15
C GLU A 150 -1.72 -26.13 -20.71
N SER A 151 -0.48 -25.71 -20.49
CA SER A 151 0.03 -25.32 -19.16
C SER A 151 -0.70 -24.08 -18.65
N LEU A 152 -0.91 -23.09 -19.53
CA LEU A 152 -1.64 -21.87 -19.18
C LEU A 152 -3.12 -22.14 -18.91
N ARG A 153 -3.76 -22.99 -19.73
CA ARG A 153 -5.13 -23.47 -19.50
C ARG A 153 -5.28 -24.11 -18.12
N THR A 154 -4.37 -25.03 -17.77
CA THR A 154 -4.39 -25.71 -16.46
C THR A 154 -4.20 -24.72 -15.32
N LEU A 155 -3.30 -23.75 -15.48
CA LEU A 155 -3.10 -22.69 -14.50
C LEU A 155 -4.37 -21.86 -14.29
N PHE A 156 -5.00 -21.37 -15.36
CA PHE A 156 -6.24 -20.60 -15.26
C PHE A 156 -7.39 -21.39 -14.64
N LEU A 157 -7.54 -22.69 -14.95
CA LEU A 157 -8.54 -23.53 -14.27
C LEU A 157 -8.26 -23.68 -12.77
N THR A 158 -6.98 -23.77 -12.40
CA THR A 158 -6.59 -23.86 -10.99
C THR A 158 -6.91 -22.56 -10.26
N LEU A 159 -6.49 -21.42 -10.82
CA LEU A 159 -6.80 -20.09 -10.28
C LEU A 159 -8.32 -19.90 -10.16
N ALA A 160 -9.10 -20.21 -11.20
CA ALA A 160 -10.56 -20.14 -11.15
C ALA A 160 -11.20 -20.98 -10.02
N SER A 161 -10.54 -22.06 -9.58
CA SER A 161 -11.01 -22.86 -8.45
C SER A 161 -10.63 -22.23 -7.10
N GLU A 162 -9.44 -21.63 -7.01
CA GLU A 162 -8.92 -20.93 -5.84
C GLU A 162 -9.75 -19.65 -5.57
N GLU A 163 -10.03 -18.83 -6.59
CA GLU A 163 -10.91 -17.65 -6.51
C GLU A 163 -12.32 -17.98 -6.00
N ARG A 164 -12.86 -19.16 -6.34
CA ARG A 164 -14.16 -19.60 -5.80
C ARG A 164 -14.07 -19.90 -4.30
N GLN A 165 -12.94 -20.41 -3.83
CA GLN A 165 -12.73 -20.62 -2.40
C GLN A 165 -12.60 -19.28 -1.68
N HIS A 166 -11.88 -18.32 -2.25
CA HIS A 166 -11.78 -16.96 -1.74
C HIS A 166 -13.15 -16.29 -1.66
N PHE A 167 -13.99 -16.40 -2.70
CA PHE A 167 -15.39 -15.93 -2.68
C PHE A 167 -16.16 -16.46 -1.46
N GLU A 168 -16.06 -17.76 -1.18
CA GLU A 168 -16.72 -18.37 -0.02
C GLU A 168 -16.15 -17.89 1.32
N GLN A 169 -14.83 -17.64 1.40
CA GLN A 169 -14.21 -17.05 2.59
C GLN A 169 -14.72 -15.63 2.84
N VAL A 170 -14.71 -14.78 1.80
CA VAL A 170 -15.19 -13.40 1.86
C VAL A 170 -16.69 -13.37 2.17
N ARG A 171 -17.48 -14.31 1.63
CA ARG A 171 -18.92 -14.42 1.91
C ARG A 171 -19.19 -14.69 3.38
N LYS A 172 -18.50 -15.67 3.95
CA LYS A 172 -18.60 -15.98 5.39
C LYS A 172 -18.19 -14.78 6.25
N LEU A 173 -17.11 -14.10 5.87
CA LEU A 173 -16.64 -12.90 6.58
C LEU A 173 -17.70 -11.79 6.54
N THR A 174 -18.29 -11.56 5.38
CA THR A 174 -19.37 -10.58 5.14
C THR A 174 -20.61 -10.91 5.96
N GLU A 175 -21.07 -12.16 5.92
CA GLU A 175 -22.26 -12.61 6.67
C GLU A 175 -22.08 -12.47 8.19
N ALA A 176 -20.87 -12.73 8.69
CA ALA A 176 -20.59 -12.69 10.12
C ALA A 176 -20.33 -11.27 10.66
N HIS A 177 -19.89 -10.32 9.83
CA HIS A 177 -19.36 -9.03 10.32
C HIS A 177 -19.89 -7.77 9.61
N ALA A 178 -20.70 -7.88 8.56
CA ALA A 178 -21.21 -6.70 7.84
C ALA A 178 -22.61 -6.27 8.33
N GLU A 179 -22.78 -4.98 8.66
CA GLU A 179 -24.10 -4.41 8.97
C GLU A 179 -25.04 -4.46 7.76
N PRO A 180 -26.33 -4.80 7.91
CA PRO A 180 -27.27 -4.84 6.79
C PRO A 180 -27.44 -3.45 6.15
N VAL A 181 -27.30 -3.35 4.82
CA VAL A 181 -27.49 -2.09 4.09
C VAL A 181 -28.88 -2.02 3.48
N THR A 182 -29.54 -0.87 3.67
CA THR A 182 -30.75 -0.48 2.95
C THR A 182 -30.36 0.37 1.73
N GLY A 183 -30.17 -0.27 0.57
CA GLY A 183 -29.82 0.42 -0.69
C GLY A 183 -29.42 -0.55 -1.82
N SER A 184 -29.48 -0.13 -3.08
CA SER A 184 -29.06 -0.96 -4.22
C SER A 184 -27.54 -0.92 -4.39
N VAL A 185 -26.86 -1.85 -3.72
CA VAL A 185 -25.43 -2.16 -3.82
C VAL A 185 -24.94 -2.29 -5.28
N SER A 186 -25.84 -2.63 -6.21
CA SER A 186 -25.52 -2.93 -7.61
C SER A 186 -25.06 -1.74 -8.46
N ALA A 187 -25.30 -0.49 -8.05
CA ALA A 187 -24.95 0.69 -8.85
C ALA A 187 -23.49 1.14 -8.63
N GLU A 188 -22.94 0.96 -7.44
CA GLU A 188 -21.58 1.41 -7.07
C GLU A 188 -20.51 0.36 -7.38
N THR A 189 -20.91 -0.90 -7.47
CA THR A 189 -20.03 -2.04 -7.76
C THR A 189 -19.80 -2.28 -9.26
N GLN A 190 -20.60 -1.68 -10.15
CA GLN A 190 -20.35 -1.69 -11.61
C GLN A 190 -19.11 -0.89 -12.04
N ALA A 191 -18.52 -0.09 -11.15
CA ALA A 191 -17.34 0.72 -11.43
C ALA A 191 -16.01 -0.03 -11.19
N ILE A 192 -16.04 -1.31 -10.81
CA ILE A 192 -14.83 -2.11 -10.59
C ILE A 192 -14.23 -2.48 -11.96
N PRO A 193 -12.95 -2.18 -12.22
CA PRO A 193 -12.33 -2.47 -13.51
C PRO A 193 -12.25 -3.98 -13.77
N ARG A 194 -12.68 -4.43 -14.96
CA ARG A 194 -12.45 -5.81 -15.42
C ARG A 194 -11.14 -5.89 -16.19
N TYR A 195 -10.06 -6.15 -15.46
CA TYR A 195 -8.69 -6.20 -15.95
C TYR A 195 -8.46 -7.14 -17.13
N LEU A 196 -9.21 -8.25 -17.19
CA LEU A 196 -9.08 -9.27 -18.24
C LEU A 196 -9.84 -8.91 -19.53
N TRP A 197 -10.49 -7.74 -19.56
CA TRP A 197 -11.31 -7.26 -20.66
C TRP A 197 -10.76 -5.95 -21.23
N GLU A 198 -10.77 -5.83 -22.55
CA GLU A 198 -10.41 -4.60 -23.26
C GLU A 198 -11.51 -4.26 -24.26
N ASN A 199 -12.02 -3.02 -24.22
CA ASN A 199 -13.11 -2.55 -25.09
C ASN A 199 -14.35 -3.47 -25.08
N GLY A 200 -14.67 -4.04 -23.91
CA GLY A 200 -15.81 -4.95 -23.75
C GLY A 200 -15.60 -6.35 -24.31
N LYS A 201 -14.37 -6.74 -24.64
CA LYS A 201 -14.02 -8.10 -25.09
C LYS A 201 -12.98 -8.71 -24.17
N LEU A 202 -13.14 -9.99 -23.85
CA LEU A 202 -12.15 -10.77 -23.11
C LEU A 202 -10.84 -10.87 -23.92
N LEU A 203 -9.71 -10.72 -23.24
CA LEU A 203 -8.38 -10.89 -23.84
C LEU A 203 -8.13 -12.39 -24.07
N VAL A 204 -8.36 -12.87 -25.28
CA VAL A 204 -8.22 -14.30 -25.63
C VAL A 204 -6.83 -14.68 -26.15
N ASP A 205 -5.95 -13.71 -26.35
CA ASP A 205 -4.55 -13.94 -26.72
C ASP A 205 -3.74 -14.32 -25.47
N ASP A 206 -3.06 -15.47 -25.50
CA ASP A 206 -2.38 -16.04 -24.33
C ASP A 206 -1.41 -15.05 -23.66
N ALA A 207 -0.60 -14.33 -24.43
CA ALA A 207 0.40 -13.40 -23.90
C ALA A 207 -0.27 -12.17 -23.25
N ARG A 208 -1.29 -11.61 -23.91
CA ARG A 208 -2.05 -10.46 -23.37
C ARG A 208 -2.92 -10.86 -22.18
N ALA A 209 -3.54 -12.02 -22.22
CA ALA A 209 -4.33 -12.59 -21.14
C ALA A 209 -3.47 -12.78 -19.89
N LEU A 210 -2.27 -13.32 -20.06
CA LEU A 210 -1.32 -13.54 -18.97
C LEU A 210 -0.82 -12.22 -18.36
N ALA A 211 -0.45 -11.25 -19.19
CA ALA A 211 -0.06 -9.92 -18.71
C ALA A 211 -1.21 -9.24 -17.95
N ALA A 212 -2.43 -9.32 -18.46
CA ALA A 212 -3.62 -8.77 -17.80
C ALA A 212 -3.96 -9.49 -16.50
N ALA A 213 -3.78 -10.82 -16.43
CA ALA A 213 -3.97 -11.60 -15.22
C ALA A 213 -2.98 -11.21 -14.12
N ILE A 214 -1.70 -10.99 -14.45
CA ILE A 214 -0.69 -10.52 -13.48
C ILE A 214 -1.09 -9.16 -12.89
N GLU A 215 -1.54 -8.23 -13.73
CA GLU A 215 -2.01 -6.91 -13.26
C GLU A 215 -3.31 -7.00 -12.44
N HIS A 216 -4.20 -7.93 -12.80
CA HIS A 216 -5.40 -8.22 -12.03
C HIS A 216 -5.06 -8.71 -10.61
N GLU A 217 -4.15 -9.68 -10.50
CA GLU A 217 -3.70 -10.20 -9.21
C GLU A 217 -3.02 -9.15 -8.36
N LYS A 218 -2.15 -8.33 -8.97
CA LYS A 218 -1.52 -7.20 -8.30
C LYS A 218 -2.53 -6.24 -7.69
N ALA A 219 -3.62 -5.95 -8.41
CA ALA A 219 -4.69 -5.11 -7.91
C ALA A 219 -5.42 -5.71 -6.71
N LYS A 220 -5.72 -7.02 -6.73
CA LYS A 220 -6.35 -7.70 -5.60
C LYS A 220 -5.45 -7.73 -4.37
N VAL A 221 -4.14 -7.93 -4.53
CA VAL A 221 -3.16 -7.83 -3.43
C VAL A 221 -3.23 -6.45 -2.76
N GLU A 222 -3.20 -5.37 -3.54
CA GLU A 222 -3.30 -4.00 -3.01
C GLU A 222 -4.64 -3.76 -2.33
N PHE A 223 -5.73 -4.22 -2.95
CA PHE A 223 -7.08 -4.12 -2.42
C PHE A 223 -7.19 -4.78 -1.04
N TYR A 224 -6.83 -6.06 -0.92
CA TYR A 224 -6.94 -6.79 0.34
C TYR A 224 -5.99 -6.30 1.43
N ARG A 225 -4.78 -5.88 1.08
CA ARG A 225 -3.86 -5.26 2.05
C ARG A 225 -4.45 -3.97 2.60
N THR A 226 -5.00 -3.12 1.73
CA THR A 226 -5.64 -1.86 2.13
C THR A 226 -6.86 -2.11 3.02
N LEU A 227 -7.67 -3.12 2.71
CA LEU A 227 -8.78 -3.51 3.58
C LEU A 227 -8.29 -4.05 4.94
N GLY A 228 -7.25 -4.87 4.95
CA GLY A 228 -6.64 -5.39 6.17
C GLY A 228 -6.06 -4.29 7.07
N ASP A 229 -5.47 -3.25 6.47
CA ASP A 229 -4.96 -2.09 7.19
C ASP A 229 -6.09 -1.28 7.86
N ALA A 230 -7.24 -1.16 7.19
CA ALA A 230 -8.42 -0.48 7.71
C ALA A 230 -9.26 -1.32 8.68
N ALA A 231 -9.13 -2.64 8.66
CA ALA A 231 -9.91 -3.56 9.48
C ALA A 231 -9.56 -3.45 10.98
N LEU A 232 -10.60 -3.26 11.80
CA LEU A 232 -10.48 -3.12 13.26
C LEU A 232 -10.54 -4.46 14.00
N ILE A 233 -11.27 -5.43 13.44
CA ILE A 233 -11.49 -6.73 14.06
C ILE A 233 -10.28 -7.63 13.73
N PRO A 234 -9.51 -8.12 14.73
CA PRO A 234 -8.29 -8.89 14.48
C PRO A 234 -8.50 -10.13 13.60
N ALA A 235 -9.62 -10.82 13.77
CA ALA A 235 -9.98 -11.97 12.94
C ALA A 235 -10.18 -11.58 11.47
N VAL A 236 -10.93 -10.50 11.21
CA VAL A 236 -11.17 -9.97 9.87
C VAL A 236 -9.86 -9.52 9.22
N LYS A 237 -9.03 -8.78 9.97
CA LYS A 237 -7.71 -8.34 9.53
C LYS A 237 -6.81 -9.51 9.13
N THR A 238 -6.79 -10.57 9.94
CA THR A 238 -6.00 -11.77 9.66
C THR A 238 -6.47 -12.44 8.36
N THR A 239 -7.78 -12.58 8.16
CA THR A 239 -8.33 -13.18 6.93
C THR A 239 -8.02 -12.33 5.69
N LEU A 240 -8.15 -11.00 5.77
CA LEU A 240 -7.86 -10.12 4.63
C LEU A 240 -6.38 -10.13 4.24
N TYR A 241 -5.46 -10.18 5.20
CA TYR A 241 -4.04 -10.35 4.86
C TYR A 241 -3.71 -11.75 4.35
N ALA A 242 -4.41 -12.79 4.81
CA ALA A 242 -4.24 -14.13 4.27
C ALA A 242 -4.64 -14.16 2.79
N LEU A 243 -5.81 -13.60 2.44
CA LEU A 243 -6.24 -13.42 1.04
C LEU A 243 -5.19 -12.63 0.24
N ALA A 244 -4.71 -11.49 0.75
CA ALA A 244 -3.66 -10.71 0.07
C ALA A 244 -2.37 -11.51 -0.18
N HIS A 245 -2.06 -12.51 0.66
CA HIS A 245 -0.91 -13.39 0.48
C HIS A 245 -1.18 -14.45 -0.59
N GLU A 246 -2.37 -15.05 -0.59
CA GLU A 246 -2.82 -16.02 -1.60
C GLU A 246 -2.81 -15.39 -3.01
N GLU A 247 -3.34 -14.17 -3.18
CA GLU A 247 -3.28 -13.45 -4.46
C GLU A 247 -1.84 -13.14 -4.91
N ALA A 248 -0.94 -12.88 -3.97
CA ALA A 248 0.47 -12.67 -4.29
C ALA A 248 1.13 -13.96 -4.79
N ASP A 249 0.70 -15.12 -4.32
CA ASP A 249 1.16 -16.41 -4.81
C ASP A 249 0.55 -16.77 -6.17
N HIS A 250 -0.71 -16.40 -6.44
CA HIS A 250 -1.31 -16.46 -7.78
C HIS A 250 -0.47 -15.67 -8.78
N MET A 251 -0.12 -14.42 -8.45
CA MET A 251 0.71 -13.56 -9.28
C MET A 251 2.08 -14.21 -9.59
N LYS A 252 2.75 -14.81 -8.60
CA LYS A 252 4.04 -15.50 -8.82
C LYS A 252 3.89 -16.69 -9.77
N ARG A 253 2.80 -17.46 -9.64
CA ARG A 253 2.53 -18.61 -10.52
C ARG A 253 2.26 -18.18 -11.96
N LEU A 254 1.55 -17.07 -12.16
CA LEU A 254 1.37 -16.46 -13.48
C LEU A 254 2.70 -15.99 -14.08
N GLN A 255 3.53 -15.30 -13.30
CA GLN A 255 4.86 -14.86 -13.73
C GLN A 255 5.80 -16.00 -14.10
N ALA A 256 5.68 -17.17 -13.45
CA ALA A 256 6.48 -18.34 -13.77
C ALA A 256 6.13 -18.99 -15.13
N VAL A 257 4.98 -18.64 -15.70
CA VAL A 257 4.48 -19.15 -17.00
C VAL A 257 4.58 -18.10 -18.12
N ALA A 258 4.99 -16.86 -17.78
CA ALA A 258 5.17 -15.74 -18.70
C ALA A 258 6.54 -15.78 -19.41
#